data_AF-A0A1H0QQ09-F1
#
_entry.id   AF-A0A1H0QQ09-F1
#
_cell.length_a   1.000
_cell.length_b   1.000
_cell.length_c   1.000
_cell.angle_alpha   90.00
_cell.angle_beta   90.00
_cell.angle_gamma   90.00
#
_symmetry.space_group_name_H-M   'P 1'
#
loop_
_entity.id
_entity.type
_entity.pdbx_description
1 polymer ?
#
loop_
_entity_poly.entity_id
_entity_poly.type
_entity_poly.pdbx_seq_one_letter_code
_entity_poly.pdbx_strand_id
1 'polypeptide(L)' 'MSLCGHTGVSVESYVEMGSGVAVRCEVDRLNEQASLAFGSSETFVLSLDRQALERVVSLGSRAIAELDVEGEPLTVM' A
#
# COMPACT_ATOMS: atom_id res chain seq x y z
N MET A 1 19.91 -7.43 1.08
CA MET A 1 20.28 -6.72 -0.16
C MET A 1 19.09 -5.84 -0.51
N SER A 2 19.24 -4.51 -0.51
CA SER A 2 18.11 -3.62 -0.85
C SER A 2 17.80 -3.72 -2.35
N LEU A 3 16.53 -3.93 -2.70
CA LEU A 3 16.10 -4.15 -4.07
C LEU A 3 16.11 -2.88 -4.93
N CYS A 4 16.03 -1.69 -4.33
CA CYS A 4 16.18 -0.43 -5.06
C CYS A 4 16.40 0.74 -4.09
N GLY A 5 17.35 1.63 -4.43
CA GLY A 5 17.54 2.91 -3.76
C GLY A 5 17.38 4.03 -4.78
N HIS A 6 16.22 4.71 -4.75
CA HIS A 6 15.99 5.94 -5.50
C HIS A 6 15.79 7.06 -4.48
N THR A 7 16.14 8.31 -4.79
CA THR A 7 15.98 9.43 -3.84
C THR A 7 14.53 9.50 -3.33
N GLY A 8 14.31 9.25 -2.04
CA GLY A 8 12.98 9.24 -1.41
C GLY A 8 12.31 7.86 -1.28
N VAL A 9 12.90 6.77 -1.79
CA VAL A 9 12.37 5.40 -1.65
C VAL A 9 13.51 4.41 -1.37
N SER A 10 13.43 3.74 -0.22
CA SER A 10 14.30 2.60 0.12
C SER A 10 13.46 1.34 0.21
N VAL A 11 13.69 0.38 -0.68
CA VAL A 11 13.04 -0.94 -0.62
C VAL A 11 14.07 -1.97 -0.21
N GLU A 12 13.99 -2.42 1.05
CA GLU A 12 14.90 -3.44 1.56
C GLU A 12 14.52 -4.85 1.13
N SER A 13 13.23 -5.10 0.87
CA SER A 13 12.69 -6.39 0.43
C SER A 13 11.39 -6.19 -0.34
N TYR A 14 11.06 -7.15 -1.22
CA TYR A 14 9.73 -7.27 -1.81
C TYR A 14 8.82 -8.00 -0.82
N VAL A 15 7.60 -7.50 -0.61
CA VAL A 15 6.63 -8.07 0.34
C VAL A 15 5.32 -8.36 -0.37
N GLU A 16 4.90 -9.61 -0.34
CA GLU A 16 3.58 -10.05 -0.79
C GLU A 16 2.67 -10.22 0.42
N MET A 17 1.49 -9.60 0.37
CA MET A 17 0.49 -9.70 1.43
C MET A 17 -0.62 -10.66 1.01
N GLY A 18 -0.72 -11.79 1.70
CA GLY A 18 -1.85 -12.69 1.57
C GLY A 18 -3.11 -12.14 2.25
N SER A 19 -4.24 -12.80 2.02
CA SER A 19 -5.48 -12.50 2.73
C SER A 19 -5.32 -12.74 4.23
N GLY A 20 -5.93 -11.88 5.05
CA GLY A 20 -5.95 -12.01 6.50
C GLY A 20 -4.69 -11.55 7.24
N VAL A 21 -3.70 -10.97 6.55
CA VAL A 21 -2.55 -10.33 7.21
C VAL A 21 -3.04 -9.14 8.03
N ALA A 22 -2.67 -9.09 9.32
CA ALA A 22 -2.99 -7.97 10.19
C ALA A 22 -2.24 -6.71 9.73
N VAL A 23 -2.95 -5.58 9.74
CA VAL A 23 -2.41 -4.27 9.39
C VAL A 23 -2.80 -3.27 10.48
N ARG A 24 -1.83 -2.45 10.92
CA ARG A 24 -2.02 -1.35 11.86
C ARG A 24 -1.59 -0.04 11.22
N CYS A 25 -2.29 1.04 11.57
CA CYS A 25 -1.97 2.38 11.12
C CYS A 25 -1.72 3.28 12.34
N GLU A 26 -0.60 4.01 12.31
CA GLU A 26 -0.29 5.08 13.25
C GLU A 26 -0.17 6.40 12.49
N VAL A 27 -0.69 7.49 13.08
CA VAL A 27 -0.69 8.82 12.46
C VAL A 27 0.08 9.79 13.35
N ASP A 28 1.15 10.35 12.81
CA ASP A 28 1.88 11.47 13.38
C ASP A 28 1.37 12.78 12.77
N ARG A 29 0.56 13.50 13.54
CA ARG A 29 -0.01 14.78 13.11
C ARG A 29 1.01 15.92 13.12
N LEU A 30 2.09 15.80 13.90
CA LEU A 30 3.10 16.86 13.99
C LEU A 30 3.99 16.86 12.75
N ASN A 31 4.34 15.67 12.26
CA ASN A 31 5.18 15.49 11.07
C ASN A 31 4.37 15.20 9.80
N GLU A 32 3.03 15.28 9.87
CA GLU A 32 2.11 14.98 8.76
C GLU A 32 2.41 13.63 8.08
N GLN A 33 2.66 12.60 8.89
CA GLN A 33 3.09 11.28 8.45
C GLN A 33 2.13 10.19 8.92
N ALA A 34 1.99 9.14 8.11
CA ALA A 34 1.34 7.89 8.50
C ALA A 34 2.32 6.72 8.38
N SER A 35 2.27 5.82 9.35
CA SER A 35 3.02 4.56 9.34
C SER A 35 2.05 3.38 9.29
N LEU A 36 2.18 2.57 8.25
CA LEU A 36 1.41 1.35 8.04
C LEU A 36 2.29 0.15 8.40
N ALA A 37 1.97 -0.53 9.49
CA ALA A 37 2.67 -1.72 9.94
C ALA A 37 1.90 -2.99 9.57
N PHE A 38 2.58 -4.01 9.04
CA PHE A 38 1.95 -5.26 8.62
C PHE A 38 2.87 -6.48 8.78
N GLY A 39 2.26 -7.67 8.71
CA GLY A 39 2.92 -8.96 8.94
C GLY A 39 2.89 -9.41 10.40
N SER A 40 3.32 -10.64 10.66
CA SER A 40 3.44 -11.17 12.03
C SER A 40 4.37 -10.26 12.84
N SER A 41 3.90 -9.80 14.00
CA SER A 41 4.65 -8.90 14.89
C SER A 41 5.10 -7.57 14.25
N GLU A 42 4.39 -7.06 13.24
CA GLU A 42 4.69 -5.74 12.64
C GLU A 42 6.08 -5.64 11.99
N THR A 43 6.54 -6.77 11.42
CA THR A 43 7.89 -6.89 10.84
C THR A 43 8.13 -5.94 9.67
N PHE A 44 7.08 -5.44 9.01
CA PHE A 44 7.18 -4.51 7.89
C PHE A 44 6.47 -3.20 8.21
N VAL A 45 7.14 -2.07 7.95
CA VAL A 45 6.60 -0.73 8.17
C VAL A 45 6.77 0.10 6.90
N LEU A 46 5.68 0.67 6.41
CA LEU A 46 5.66 1.65 5.33
C LEU A 46 5.32 3.02 5.92
N SER A 47 6.28 3.94 5.92
CA SER A 47 6.08 5.32 6.39
C SER A 47 5.93 6.26 5.21
N LEU A 48 4.86 7.05 5.20
CA LEU A 48 4.47 7.95 4.11
C LEU A 48 4.13 9.31 4.67
N ASP A 49 4.67 10.37 4.09
CA ASP A 49 4.12 11.71 4.32
C ASP A 49 2.70 11.82 3.73
N ARG A 50 2.01 12.91 4.06
CA ARG A 50 0.64 13.17 3.61
C ARG A 50 0.48 13.11 2.09
N GLN A 51 1.40 13.70 1.33
CA GLN A 51 1.28 13.75 -0.13
C GLN A 51 1.49 12.37 -0.76
N ALA A 52 2.47 11.61 -0.26
CA ALA A 52 2.73 10.24 -0.69
C ALA A 52 1.53 9.34 -0.36
N LEU A 53 0.95 9.47 0.83
CA LEU A 53 -0.24 8.74 1.23
C LEU A 53 -1.43 9.03 0.31
N GLU A 54 -1.71 10.29 0.00
CA GLU A 54 -2.79 10.69 -0.92
C GLU A 54 -2.62 10.05 -2.30
N ARG A 55 -1.38 10.00 -2.82
CA ARG A 55 -1.08 9.34 -4.11
C ARG A 55 -1.30 7.83 -4.04
N VAL A 56 -0.85 7.17 -2.97
CA VAL A 56 -1.03 5.73 -2.77
C VAL A 56 -2.52 5.38 -2.68
N VAL A 57 -3.30 6.16 -1.92
CA VAL A 57 -4.75 5.98 -1.81
C VAL A 57 -5.42 6.14 -3.18
N SER A 58 -5.09 7.21 -3.92
CA SER A 58 -5.67 7.45 -5.24
C SER A 58 -5.39 6.32 -6.23
N LEU A 59 -4.15 5.82 -6.29
CA LEU A 59 -3.78 4.69 -7.16
C LEU A 59 -4.43 3.39 -6.70
N GLY A 60 -4.44 3.12 -5.39
CA GLY A 60 -5.06 1.93 -4.82
C GLY A 60 -6.57 1.88 -5.07
N SER A 61 -7.29 2.98 -4.86
CA SER A 61 -8.73 3.07 -5.15
C SER A 61 -9.04 2.83 -6.62
N ARG A 62 -8.22 3.36 -7.53
CA ARG A 62 -8.37 3.09 -8.96
C ARG A 62 -8.14 1.62 -9.29
N ALA A 63 -7.09 1.00 -8.74
CA ALA A 63 -6.79 -0.41 -8.97
C ALA A 63 -7.91 -1.33 -8.45
N ILE A 64 -8.49 -1.02 -7.28
CA ILE A 64 -9.67 -1.74 -6.75
C ILE A 64 -10.84 -1.64 -7.73
N ALA A 65 -11.14 -0.43 -8.21
CA ALA A 65 -12.23 -0.24 -9.17
C ALA A 65 -12.00 -1.01 -10.48
N GLU A 66 -10.76 -1.12 -10.97
CA GLU A 66 -10.43 -1.91 -12.15
C GLU A 66 -10.61 -3.43 -11.90
N LEU A 67 -10.23 -3.93 -10.72
CA LEU A 67 -10.44 -5.34 -10.34
C LEU A 67 -11.92 -5.70 -10.21
N ASP A 68 -12.74 -4.78 -9.72
CA ASP A 68 -14.20 -4.98 -9.56
C ASP A 68 -14.95 -5.03 -10.91
N VAL A 69 -14.34 -4.51 -12.00
CA VAL A 69 -14.95 -4.48 -13.34
C VAL A 69 -14.84 -5.84 -14.07
N GLU A 70 -13.99 -6.77 -13.63
CA GLU A 70 -13.86 -8.13 -14.20
C GLU A 70 -15.01 -9.10 -13.82
N GLY A 71 -16.23 -8.57 -13.66
CA GLY A 71 -17.43 -9.33 -13.26
C GLY A 71 -18.63 -9.26 -14.21
N GLU A 72 -18.63 -8.40 -15.23
CA GLU A 72 -19.71 -8.40 -16.23
C GLU A 72 -19.39 -9.43 -17.32
N PRO A 73 -20.09 -10.57 -17.40
CA PRO A 73 -19.95 -11.44 -18.55
C PRO A 73 -20.39 -10.63 -19.77
N LEU A 74 -19.47 -10.50 -20.74
CA LEU A 74 -19.81 -10.08 -22.09
C LEU A 74 -20.86 -11.04 -22.64
N THR A 75 -22.13 -10.77 -22.34
CA THR A 75 -23.25 -11.37 -23.04
C THR A 75 -23.28 -10.66 -24.37
N VAL A 76 -22.46 -11.16 -25.29
CA VAL A 76 -22.54 -10.83 -26.71
C VAL A 76 -23.93 -11.27 -27.17
N MET A 77 -24.82 -10.31 -27.36
CA MET A 77 -26.03 -10.48 -28.18
C MET A 77 -25.67 -10.31 -29.65
#